data_AF-A0A1J5K7R3-F1
#
_entry.id   AF-A0A1J5K7R3-F1
#
_cell.length_a   1.000
_cell.length_b   1.000
_cell.length_c   1.000
_cell.angle_alpha   90.00
_cell.angle_beta   90.00
_cell.angle_gamma   90.00
#
_symmetry.space_group_name_H-M   'P 1'
#
loop_
_entity.id
_entity.type
_entity.pdbx_description
1 polymer ?
#
loop_
_entity_poly.entity_id
_entity_poly.type
_entity_poly.pdbx_seq_one_letter_code
_entity_poly.pdbx_strand_id
1 'polypeptide(L)'
;MKTESLSTRTKIWELIKVPFLAFDKKVDGAATFFVKNYGKTRFMIAMSKKVQYLGIEKLWDKGPKAFIYFFLFYLVRDTILYIVIPILFAKATTS
;
A
#
# COMPACT_ATOMS: atom_id res chain seq x y z
N MET A 1 20.47 -20.75 -28.77
CA MET A 1 19.02 -20.69 -28.48
C MET A 1 18.68 -20.23 -27.04
N LYS A 2 19.54 -19.43 -26.36
CA LYS A 2 19.30 -18.90 -24.98
C LYS A 2 19.22 -17.36 -24.93
N THR A 3 19.56 -16.68 -26.02
CA THR A 3 19.70 -15.22 -26.13
C THR A 3 18.37 -14.51 -26.41
N GLU A 4 17.44 -15.13 -27.13
CA GLU A 4 16.13 -14.51 -27.44
C GLU A 4 15.18 -14.47 -26.23
N SER A 5 15.19 -15.51 -25.37
CA SER A 5 14.31 -15.57 -24.20
C SER A 5 14.67 -14.56 -23.10
N LEU A 6 15.95 -14.20 -23.00
CA LEU A 6 16.43 -13.14 -22.10
C LEU A 6 15.91 -11.77 -22.52
N SER A 7 15.86 -11.48 -23.83
CA SER A 7 15.34 -10.22 -24.40
C SER A 7 13.84 -10.03 -24.14
N THR A 8 13.06 -11.10 -24.29
CA THR A 8 11.60 -11.03 -24.07
C THR A 8 11.26 -10.78 -22.61
N ARG A 9 12.01 -11.37 -21.66
CA ARG A 9 11.84 -11.08 -20.23
C ARG A 9 12.23 -9.64 -19.87
N THR A 10 13.29 -9.10 -20.44
CA THR A 10 13.69 -7.70 -20.19
C THR A 10 12.66 -6.72 -20.70
N LYS A 11 12.10 -6.96 -21.89
CA LYS A 11 11.05 -6.12 -22.48
C LYS A 11 9.77 -6.13 -21.64
N ILE A 12 9.34 -7.29 -21.14
CA ILE A 12 8.17 -7.39 -20.26
C ILE A 12 8.41 -6.65 -18.94
N TRP A 13 9.61 -6.77 -18.37
CA TRP A 13 9.99 -6.02 -17.16
C TRP A 13 9.98 -4.52 -17.38
N GLU A 14 10.54 -4.03 -18.49
CA GLU A 14 10.50 -2.61 -18.89
C GLU A 14 9.05 -2.12 -19.07
N LEU A 15 8.22 -2.89 -19.75
CA LEU A 15 6.81 -2.57 -20.01
C LEU A 15 5.96 -2.46 -18.74
N ILE A 16 6.28 -3.22 -17.68
CA ILE A 16 5.59 -3.14 -16.39
C ILE A 16 6.20 -2.05 -15.50
N LYS A 17 7.53 -1.89 -15.54
CA LYS A 17 8.26 -0.95 -14.68
C LYS A 17 7.97 0.51 -15.03
N VAL A 18 7.87 0.84 -16.32
CA VAL A 18 7.58 2.21 -16.78
C VAL A 18 6.23 2.74 -16.28
N PRO A 19 5.09 2.05 -16.49
CA PRO A 19 3.80 2.52 -15.97
C PRO A 19 3.76 2.51 -14.45
N PHE A 20 4.41 1.54 -13.78
CA PHE A 20 4.51 1.52 -12.33
C PHE A 20 5.25 2.75 -11.78
N LEU A 21 6.41 3.10 -12.36
CA LEU A 21 7.18 4.29 -11.96
C LEU A 21 6.43 5.59 -12.26
N ALA A 22 5.73 5.67 -13.40
CA ALA A 22 4.90 6.82 -13.73
C ALA A 22 3.73 6.98 -12.75
N PHE A 23 3.12 5.88 -12.32
CA PHE A 23 2.10 5.87 -11.28
C PHE A 23 2.66 6.26 -9.92
N ASP A 24 3.76 5.65 -9.48
CA ASP A 24 4.40 5.94 -8.19
C ASP A 24 4.82 7.42 -8.11
N LYS A 25 5.30 8.00 -9.22
CA LYS A 25 5.59 9.43 -9.33
C LYS A 25 4.33 10.31 -9.20
N LYS A 26 3.18 9.87 -9.71
CA LYS A 26 1.89 10.60 -9.56
C LYS A 26 1.34 10.55 -8.14
N VAL A 27 1.71 9.53 -7.35
CA VAL A 27 1.32 9.41 -5.95
C VAL A 27 2.45 9.77 -4.98
N ASP A 28 3.40 10.61 -5.41
CA ASP A 28 4.53 11.10 -4.59
C ASP A 28 5.36 9.99 -3.90
N GLY A 29 5.53 8.85 -4.57
CA GLY A 29 6.24 7.70 -4.01
C GLY A 29 5.47 6.95 -2.93
N ALA A 30 4.16 7.21 -2.78
CA ALA A 30 3.35 6.59 -1.74
C ALA A 30 3.19 5.08 -1.94
N ALA A 31 3.20 4.57 -3.19
CA ALA A 31 3.06 3.15 -3.45
C ALA A 31 4.34 2.40 -3.07
N THR A 32 5.51 2.90 -3.49
CA THR A 32 6.82 2.36 -3.05
C THR A 32 6.96 2.43 -1.54
N PHE A 33 6.55 3.54 -0.92
CA PHE A 33 6.56 3.67 0.53
C PHE A 33 5.63 2.65 1.22
N PHE A 34 4.43 2.46 0.70
CA PHE A 34 3.44 1.52 1.23
C PHE A 34 3.95 0.08 1.21
N VAL A 35 4.52 -0.36 0.08
CA VAL A 35 5.12 -1.71 -0.03
C VAL A 35 6.30 -1.87 0.91
N LYS A 36 7.21 -0.89 0.95
CA LYS A 36 8.38 -0.92 1.85
C LYS A 36 8.00 -0.93 3.33
N ASN A 37 6.87 -0.33 3.69
CA ASN A 37 6.38 -0.24 5.08
C ASN A 37 5.24 -1.22 5.37
N TYR A 38 5.14 -2.32 4.61
CA TYR A 38 4.18 -3.41 4.85
C TYR A 38 2.72 -2.93 4.94
N GLY A 39 2.32 -2.07 4.01
CA GLY A 39 0.95 -1.55 3.94
C GLY A 39 0.67 -0.36 4.87
N LYS A 40 1.70 0.30 5.40
CA LYS A 40 1.54 1.53 6.18
C LYS A 40 1.84 2.76 5.33
N THR A 41 0.91 3.71 5.29
CA THR A 41 1.12 5.01 4.66
C THR A 41 1.81 5.99 5.61
N ARG A 42 2.46 7.04 5.05
CA ARG A 42 3.07 8.11 5.86
C ARG A 42 2.06 8.80 6.78
N PHE A 43 0.84 9.01 6.25
CA PHE A 43 -0.29 9.54 7.01
C PHE A 43 -0.62 8.64 8.20
N MET A 44 -0.78 7.33 7.98
CA MET A 44 -1.01 6.38 9.06
C MET A 44 0.07 6.47 10.13
N ILE A 45 1.34 6.46 9.76
CA ILE A 45 2.45 6.49 10.73
C ILE A 45 2.41 7.78 11.56
N ALA A 46 2.23 8.94 10.92
CA ALA A 46 2.15 10.22 11.61
C ALA A 46 0.94 10.28 12.55
N MET A 47 -0.20 9.75 12.10
CA MET A 47 -1.45 9.80 12.85
C MET A 47 -1.49 8.78 13.98
N SER A 48 -0.96 7.57 13.78
CA SER A 48 -0.78 6.56 14.84
C SER A 48 0.09 7.10 15.98
N LYS A 49 1.16 7.85 15.66
CA LYS A 49 1.98 8.53 16.69
C LYS A 49 1.19 9.60 17.45
N LYS A 50 0.35 10.38 16.75
CA LYS A 50 -0.52 11.37 17.38
C LYS A 50 -1.57 10.72 18.27
N VAL A 51 -2.16 9.59 17.86
CA VAL A 51 -3.10 8.80 18.67
C VAL A 51 -2.41 8.29 19.94
N GLN A 52 -1.19 7.76 19.82
CA GLN A 52 -0.44 7.25 20.98
C GLN A 52 -0.12 8.36 21.99
N TYR A 53 0.15 9.58 21.52
CA TYR A 53 0.49 10.70 22.40
C TYR A 53 -0.73 11.41 22.99
N LEU A 54 -1.78 11.63 22.19
CA LEU A 54 -2.95 12.44 22.58
C LEU A 54 -4.13 11.59 23.09
N GLY A 55 -4.17 10.30 22.77
CA GLY A 55 -5.37 9.47 22.90
C GLY A 55 -6.33 9.67 21.73
N ILE A 56 -7.30 8.76 21.61
CA ILE A 56 -8.31 8.78 20.54
C ILE A 56 -9.26 9.98 20.70
N GLU A 57 -9.64 10.28 21.93
CA GLU A 57 -10.60 11.33 22.29
C GLU A 57 -10.09 12.72 21.88
N LYS A 58 -8.88 13.09 22.31
CA LYS A 58 -8.29 14.39 21.98
C LYS A 58 -7.90 14.52 20.50
N LEU A 59 -7.78 13.40 19.79
CA LEU A 59 -7.56 13.39 18.35
C LEU A 59 -8.84 13.73 17.58
N TRP A 60 -9.98 13.22 18.05
CA TRP A 60 -11.30 13.57 17.54
C TRP A 60 -11.56 15.07 17.70
N ASP A 61 -11.28 15.63 18.88
CA ASP A 61 -11.49 17.05 19.18
C ASP A 61 -10.65 18.00 18.30
N LYS A 62 -9.47 17.56 17.85
CA LYS A 62 -8.61 18.38 16.97
C LYS A 62 -9.00 18.32 15.50
N GLY A 63 -9.79 17.34 15.08
CA GLY A 63 -10.07 17.13 13.67
C GLY A 63 -10.83 15.85 13.37
N PRO A 64 -12.17 15.86 13.42
CA PRO A 64 -12.99 14.68 13.16
C PRO A 64 -12.79 14.15 11.73
N LYS A 65 -12.55 15.04 10.75
CA LYS A 65 -12.24 14.64 9.37
C LYS A 65 -10.96 13.79 9.29
N ALA A 66 -9.89 14.21 9.96
CA ALA A 66 -8.61 13.48 9.94
C ALA A 66 -8.71 12.15 10.68
N PHE A 67 -9.54 12.08 11.73
CA PHE A 67 -9.85 10.82 12.40
C PHE A 67 -10.61 9.85 11.49
N ILE A 68 -11.63 10.32 10.76
CA ILE A 68 -12.38 9.46 9.82
C ILE A 68 -11.46 8.93 8.72
N TYR A 69 -10.58 9.78 8.16
CA TYR A 69 -9.59 9.30 7.18
C TYR A 69 -8.63 8.28 7.80
N PHE A 70 -8.18 8.49 9.03
CA PHE A 70 -7.35 7.53 9.76
C PHE A 70 -8.04 6.18 9.94
N PHE A 71 -9.31 6.19 10.33
CA PHE A 71 -10.12 4.99 10.48
C PHE A 71 -10.33 4.27 9.15
N LEU A 72 -10.68 4.99 8.07
CA LEU A 72 -10.82 4.43 6.73
C LEU A 72 -9.52 3.82 6.23
N PHE A 73 -8.37 4.45 6.48
CA PHE A 73 -7.07 3.89 6.12
C PHE A 73 -6.78 2.57 6.85
N TYR A 74 -7.12 2.46 8.14
CA TYR A 74 -7.01 1.20 8.88
C TYR A 74 -7.96 0.14 8.34
N LEU A 75 -9.20 0.50 8.02
CA LEU A 75 -10.19 -0.43 7.45
C LEU A 75 -9.72 -1.01 6.10
N VAL A 76 -9.20 -0.16 5.20
CA VAL A 76 -8.67 -0.60 3.90
C VAL A 76 -7.45 -1.49 4.12
N ARG A 77 -6.54 -1.12 5.03
CA ARG A 77 -5.34 -1.93 5.32
C ARG A 77 -5.70 -3.31 5.86
N ASP A 78 -6.66 -3.38 6.78
CA ASP A 78 -7.13 -4.65 7.35
C ASP A 78 -7.89 -5.47 6.30
N THR A 79 -8.68 -4.82 5.43
CA THR A 79 -9.34 -5.48 4.28
C THR A 79 -8.31 -6.10 3.33
N ILE A 80 -7.25 -5.38 2.98
CA ILE A 80 -6.19 -5.90 2.12
C ILE A 80 -5.48 -7.07 2.81
N LEU A 81 -5.08 -6.91 4.07
CA LEU A 81 -4.29 -7.91 4.79
C LEU A 81 -5.08 -9.20 5.11
N TYR A 82 -6.33 -9.08 5.53
CA TYR A 82 -7.11 -10.21 6.06
C TYR A 82 -8.15 -10.76 5.09
N ILE A 83 -8.52 -10.03 4.04
CA ILE A 83 -9.48 -10.52 3.03
C ILE A 83 -8.76 -10.77 1.70
N VAL A 84 -8.13 -9.73 1.13
CA VAL A 84 -7.55 -9.82 -0.22
C VAL A 84 -6.39 -10.81 -0.26
N ILE A 85 -5.44 -10.72 0.66
CA ILE A 85 -4.27 -11.61 0.69
C ILE A 85 -4.69 -13.09 0.84
N PRO A 86 -5.53 -13.48 1.82
CA PRO A 86 -5.96 -14.88 1.95
C PRO A 86 -6.70 -15.41 0.72
N ILE A 87 -7.57 -14.60 0.09
CA ILE A 87 -8.25 -15.01 -1.15
C ILE A 87 -7.24 -15.25 -2.28
N LEU A 88 -6.24 -14.38 -2.42
CA LEU A 88 -5.19 -14.56 -3.43
C LEU A 88 -4.40 -15.86 -3.21
N PHE A 89 -4.03 -16.16 -1.96
CA PHE A 89 -3.36 -17.42 -1.62
C PHE A 89 -4.27 -18.63 -1.87
N ALA A 90 -5.55 -18.58 -1.50
CA ALA A 90 -6.50 -19.66 -1.74
C ALA A 90 -6.64 -19.95 -3.25
N LYS A 91 -6.70 -18.91 -4.09
CA LYS A 91 -6.76 -19.06 -5.55
C LYS A 91 -5.46 -19.58 -6.16
N ALA A 92 -4.31 -19.18 -5.61
CA ALA A 92 -3.01 -19.62 -6.12
C ALA A 92 -2.73 -21.10 -5.80
N THR A 93 -3.21 -21.60 -4.66
CA THR A 93 -3.00 -22.99 -4.23
C THR A 93 -4.04 -23.96 -4.79
N THR A 94 -5.23 -23.47 -5.17
CA THR A 94 -6.30 -24.29 -5.77
C THR A 94 -6.14 -24.47 -7.29
N SER A 95 -5.04 -23.99 -7.88
CA SER A 95 -4.74 -24.11 -9.32
C SER A 95 -3.75 -25.20 -9.65
#